data_AF-A0A6A7LTM0-F1
#
_entry.id   AF-A0A6A7LTM0-F1
#
_cell.length_a   1.000
_cell.length_b   1.000
_cell.length_c   1.000
_cell.angle_alpha   90.00
_cell.angle_beta   90.00
_cell.angle_gamma   90.00
#
_symmetry.space_group_name_H-M   'P 1'
#
loop_
_entity.id
_entity.type
_entity.pdbx_description
1 polymer ?
#
loop_
_entity_poly.entity_id
_entity_poly.type
_entity_poly.pdbx_seq_one_letter_code
_entity_poly.pdbx_strand_id
1 'polypeptide(L)'
;MPLREVPMQSQAIPLSRYRRKLFLARIGSRLPAVAIVVALYPLATLIQGLPAAGSDAPQPSTLPGPITDSGQAPLAPARAVAMNPTIVSVEAGPTPSATAPPSPDAMPAGAALEPTPPILALAADVDSSVSEPAPPVSPQPKAIGEGSASTEALGPASITNMEIAVSFLDGVVITPGASLSFDDTARTWNFEEDPSYVMGVATSLYGLVPMRGGGVCWVSTALWRATLAAGLRTEFRENHYGLISSLGPGLDATNTLVIRNDSDVPITLRASLSNGAVNVVLLAKEPLNRTATVRGPEWTGGGSYVAYQDTVWDDGRTMTSEFPSYYRW
;
A
#
# COMPACT_ATOMS: atom_id res chain seq x y z
N MET A 1 19.22 -29.58 -22.19
CA MET A 1 17.90 -28.92 -22.29
C MET A 1 18.13 -27.43 -22.15
N PRO A 2 17.67 -26.57 -23.08
CA PRO A 2 17.78 -25.13 -22.87
C PRO A 2 16.86 -24.72 -21.73
N LEU A 3 17.36 -23.85 -20.84
CA LEU A 3 16.57 -23.23 -19.79
C LEU A 3 15.41 -22.48 -20.45
N ARG A 4 14.19 -22.91 -20.17
CA ARG A 4 12.98 -22.23 -20.62
C ARG A 4 12.94 -20.88 -19.91
N GLU A 5 13.10 -19.79 -20.64
CA GLU A 5 12.92 -18.44 -20.10
C GLU A 5 11.53 -18.37 -19.46
N VAL A 6 11.51 -18.21 -18.14
CA VAL A 6 10.27 -17.95 -17.41
C VAL A 6 9.96 -16.48 -17.63
N PRO A 7 8.80 -16.12 -18.21
CA PRO A 7 8.48 -14.72 -18.45
C PRO A 7 8.47 -13.96 -17.12
N MET A 8 9.24 -12.86 -17.05
CA MET A 8 9.31 -11.96 -15.91
C MET A 8 8.00 -11.16 -15.77
N GLN A 9 6.95 -11.82 -15.29
CA GLN A 9 5.69 -11.12 -15.00
C GLN A 9 5.78 -10.45 -13.62
N SER A 10 6.07 -9.15 -13.63
CA SER A 10 5.94 -8.27 -12.46
C SER A 10 4.48 -8.17 -12.02
N GLN A 11 4.27 -7.95 -10.71
CA GLN A 11 2.96 -7.67 -10.13
C GLN A 11 2.45 -6.24 -10.43
N ALA A 12 3.29 -5.37 -11.01
CA ALA A 12 2.94 -3.99 -11.36
C ALA A 12 1.85 -3.93 -12.46
N ILE A 13 0.72 -3.24 -12.20
CA ILE A 13 -0.33 -2.97 -13.19
C ILE A 13 -0.56 -1.45 -13.27
N PRO A 14 -0.34 -0.81 -14.45
CA PRO A 14 -0.51 0.63 -14.58
C PRO A 14 -1.97 1.05 -14.40
N LEU A 15 -2.18 2.28 -13.90
CA LEU A 15 -3.53 2.79 -13.58
C LEU A 15 -4.45 2.79 -14.81
N SER A 16 -3.92 2.97 -16.03
CA SER A 16 -4.69 2.90 -17.27
C SER A 16 -5.26 1.50 -17.54
N ARG A 17 -4.46 0.45 -17.30
CA ARG A 17 -4.91 -0.96 -17.40
C ARG A 17 -5.86 -1.32 -16.27
N TYR A 18 -5.66 -0.77 -15.08
CA TYR A 18 -6.60 -0.90 -13.95
C TYR A 18 -7.95 -0.23 -14.23
N ARG A 19 -7.96 1.04 -14.67
CA ARG A 19 -9.19 1.76 -15.04
C ARG A 19 -9.96 1.02 -16.14
N ARG A 20 -9.26 0.42 -17.11
CA ARG A 20 -9.86 -0.47 -18.12
C ARG A 20 -10.44 -1.74 -17.49
N LYS A 21 -9.73 -2.42 -16.58
CA LYS A 21 -10.24 -3.60 -15.86
C LYS A 21 -11.48 -3.28 -15.02
N LEU A 22 -11.47 -2.19 -14.26
CA LEU A 22 -12.63 -1.70 -13.50
C LEU A 22 -13.82 -1.38 -14.40
N PHE A 23 -13.57 -0.65 -15.50
CA PHE A 23 -14.61 -0.31 -16.47
C PHE A 23 -15.24 -1.58 -17.07
N LEU A 24 -14.42 -2.56 -17.45
CA LEU A 24 -14.88 -3.85 -17.97
C LEU A 24 -15.64 -4.67 -16.92
N ALA A 25 -15.20 -4.69 -15.66
CA ALA A 25 -15.91 -5.37 -14.57
C ALA A 25 -17.26 -4.70 -14.25
N ARG A 26 -17.34 -3.37 -14.36
CA ARG A 26 -18.58 -2.59 -14.16
C ARG A 26 -19.56 -2.72 -15.33
N ILE A 27 -19.08 -3.00 -16.53
CA ILE A 27 -19.90 -3.33 -17.71
C ILE A 27 -20.36 -4.79 -17.64
N GLY A 28 -19.48 -5.72 -17.30
CA GLY A 28 -19.80 -7.14 -17.19
C GLY A 28 -20.84 -7.46 -16.11
N SER A 29 -20.93 -6.64 -15.06
CA SER A 29 -21.95 -6.73 -14.00
C SER A 29 -23.26 -5.99 -14.31
N ARG A 30 -23.37 -5.32 -15.47
CA ARG A 30 -24.54 -4.51 -15.87
C ARG A 30 -25.17 -4.92 -17.21
N LEU A 31 -24.84 -6.08 -17.75
CA LEU A 31 -25.63 -6.67 -18.83
C LEU A 31 -26.78 -7.48 -18.19
N PRO A 32 -28.04 -7.00 -18.20
CA PRO A 32 -29.16 -7.91 -18.02
C PRO A 32 -29.16 -8.89 -19.19
N ALA A 33 -29.62 -10.11 -18.96
CA ALA A 33 -29.71 -11.23 -19.91
C ALA A 33 -30.67 -11.00 -21.11
N VAL A 34 -30.73 -9.78 -21.67
CA VAL A 34 -31.64 -9.37 -22.75
C VAL A 34 -30.88 -8.99 -24.04
N ALA A 35 -29.53 -8.99 -24.03
CA ALA A 35 -28.75 -8.76 -25.25
C ALA A 35 -28.48 -10.04 -26.09
N ILE A 36 -29.33 -11.07 -25.96
CA ILE A 36 -29.42 -12.20 -26.93
C ILE A 36 -30.85 -12.25 -27.47
N VAL A 37 -31.31 -11.16 -28.10
CA VAL A 37 -32.50 -11.21 -28.97
C VAL A 37 -32.31 -10.37 -30.26
N VAL A 38 -31.27 -9.55 -30.41
CA VAL A 38 -31.10 -8.72 -31.64
C VAL A 38 -30.17 -9.37 -32.69
N ALA A 39 -29.88 -10.67 -32.58
CA ALA A 39 -29.10 -11.41 -33.57
C ALA A 39 -29.88 -12.57 -34.25
N LEU A 40 -31.21 -12.54 -34.23
CA LEU A 40 -32.05 -13.48 -34.98
C LEU A 40 -33.23 -12.76 -35.69
N TYR A 41 -32.94 -12.38 -36.94
CA TYR A 41 -33.87 -12.22 -38.09
C TYR A 41 -34.86 -11.03 -38.14
N PRO A 42 -35.22 -10.52 -39.36
CA PRO A 42 -35.11 -11.20 -40.65
C PRO A 42 -34.33 -10.48 -41.75
N LEU A 43 -33.38 -11.21 -42.36
CA LEU A 43 -33.01 -11.01 -43.76
C LEU A 43 -33.89 -11.93 -44.60
N ALA A 44 -35.17 -11.57 -44.71
CA ALA A 44 -36.08 -12.13 -45.69
C ALA A 44 -36.29 -11.08 -46.78
N THR A 45 -35.48 -11.14 -47.84
CA THR A 45 -35.79 -10.73 -49.23
C THR A 45 -34.52 -10.78 -50.07
N LEU A 46 -34.15 -11.98 -50.52
CA LEU A 46 -33.56 -12.14 -51.85
C LEU A 46 -33.84 -13.55 -52.36
N ILE A 47 -35.05 -13.74 -52.87
CA ILE A 47 -35.34 -14.81 -53.83
C ILE A 47 -34.69 -14.38 -55.14
N GLN A 48 -33.75 -15.17 -55.64
CA GLN A 48 -33.75 -15.64 -57.04
C GLN A 48 -32.56 -16.56 -57.32
N GLY A 49 -32.88 -17.82 -57.63
CA GLY A 49 -32.09 -18.62 -58.56
C GLY A 49 -31.43 -19.88 -57.98
N LEU A 50 -32.01 -21.04 -58.36
CA LEU A 50 -31.38 -22.34 -58.66
C LEU A 50 -31.75 -23.52 -57.72
N PRO A 51 -31.84 -24.75 -58.28
CA PRO A 51 -32.99 -25.64 -58.05
C PRO A 51 -32.76 -26.76 -57.05
N ALA A 52 -33.86 -27.39 -56.66
CA ALA A 52 -33.96 -28.48 -55.72
C ALA A 52 -33.39 -29.82 -56.24
N ALA A 53 -32.63 -30.49 -55.37
CA ALA A 53 -32.41 -31.93 -55.30
C ALA A 53 -32.12 -32.17 -53.80
N GLY A 54 -32.83 -32.98 -53.04
CA GLY A 54 -33.19 -34.39 -53.22
C GLY A 54 -33.16 -34.96 -51.80
N SER A 55 -34.15 -35.77 -51.47
CA SER A 55 -34.39 -36.40 -50.18
C SER A 55 -33.19 -37.13 -49.59
N ASP A 56 -32.93 -36.95 -48.29
CA ASP A 56 -32.83 -38.07 -47.33
C ASP A 56 -32.56 -37.54 -45.90
N ALA A 57 -33.52 -37.80 -45.01
CA ALA A 57 -33.40 -37.58 -43.57
C ALA A 57 -33.62 -38.92 -42.85
N PRO A 58 -32.79 -39.28 -41.86
CA PRO A 58 -33.19 -40.17 -40.80
C PRO A 58 -33.47 -39.41 -39.49
N GLN A 59 -34.58 -39.79 -38.85
CA GLN A 59 -35.10 -39.34 -37.55
C GLN A 59 -34.24 -39.84 -36.35
N PRO A 60 -34.43 -39.28 -35.13
CA PRO A 60 -33.49 -39.40 -34.01
C PRO A 60 -33.77 -40.59 -33.09
N SER A 61 -32.72 -41.13 -32.45
CA SER A 61 -32.81 -42.19 -31.44
C SER A 61 -32.28 -41.73 -30.05
N THR A 62 -33.24 -41.52 -29.15
CA THR A 62 -33.29 -41.79 -27.70
C THR A 62 -32.01 -41.90 -26.84
N LEU A 63 -31.97 -41.08 -25.78
CA LEU A 63 -31.15 -41.19 -24.56
C LEU A 63 -31.36 -42.50 -23.78
N PRO A 64 -30.38 -42.88 -22.92
CA PRO A 64 -30.70 -43.27 -21.55
C PRO A 64 -29.85 -42.54 -20.49
N GLY A 65 -30.44 -42.43 -19.30
CA GLY A 65 -30.06 -41.56 -18.17
C GLY A 65 -28.92 -42.04 -17.25
N PRO A 66 -28.89 -41.55 -15.99
CA PRO A 66 -27.68 -41.43 -15.18
C PRO A 66 -27.32 -42.72 -14.43
N ILE A 67 -26.02 -42.98 -14.32
CA ILE A 67 -25.45 -44.06 -13.51
C ILE A 67 -25.18 -43.54 -12.10
N THR A 68 -25.77 -44.20 -11.11
CA THR A 68 -25.45 -44.15 -9.68
C THR A 68 -24.79 -45.47 -9.28
N ASP A 69 -23.65 -45.43 -8.57
CA ASP A 69 -23.24 -46.47 -7.60
C ASP A 69 -22.09 -45.90 -6.72
N SER A 70 -22.33 -45.54 -5.45
CA SER A 70 -22.16 -46.30 -4.18
C SER A 70 -20.75 -46.84 -3.89
N GLY A 71 -20.18 -46.40 -2.75
CA GLY A 71 -18.97 -46.99 -2.16
C GLY A 71 -18.38 -46.20 -0.98
N GLN A 72 -19.03 -46.28 0.18
CA GLN A 72 -18.61 -45.78 1.51
C GLN A 72 -17.26 -46.38 1.97
N ALA A 73 -16.45 -45.73 2.82
CA ALA A 73 -16.65 -45.66 4.29
C ALA A 73 -15.69 -44.65 4.99
N PRO A 74 -15.94 -44.26 6.26
CA PRO A 74 -15.57 -42.96 6.84
C PRO A 74 -14.34 -43.00 7.77
N LEU A 75 -13.69 -41.84 7.96
CA LEU A 75 -12.76 -41.60 9.06
C LEU A 75 -13.43 -40.74 10.14
N ALA A 76 -13.40 -41.26 11.36
CA ALA A 76 -13.98 -40.72 12.59
C ALA A 76 -13.16 -39.51 13.14
N PRO A 77 -13.74 -38.71 14.07
CA PRO A 77 -13.23 -37.39 14.41
C PRO A 77 -12.10 -37.43 15.45
N ALA A 78 -11.05 -36.63 15.24
CA ALA A 78 -10.04 -36.40 16.26
C ALA A 78 -10.54 -35.37 17.29
N ARG A 79 -10.41 -35.77 18.56
CA ARG A 79 -10.86 -35.12 19.78
C ARG A 79 -10.33 -33.69 19.96
N ALA A 80 -11.23 -32.83 20.44
CA ALA A 80 -10.88 -31.59 21.12
C ALA A 80 -10.10 -31.89 22.42
N VAL A 81 -8.98 -31.21 22.63
CA VAL A 81 -8.34 -31.04 23.93
C VAL A 81 -8.38 -29.56 24.25
N ALA A 82 -9.17 -29.21 25.26
CA ALA A 82 -9.15 -27.91 25.89
C ALA A 82 -7.93 -27.83 26.82
N MET A 83 -7.13 -26.77 26.71
CA MET A 83 -6.27 -26.30 27.80
C MET A 83 -6.40 -24.78 27.91
N ASN A 84 -6.77 -24.36 29.13
CA ASN A 84 -6.99 -23.00 29.56
C ASN A 84 -5.66 -22.21 29.68
N PRO A 85 -5.69 -20.87 29.71
CA PRO A 85 -4.51 -20.03 29.57
C PRO A 85 -3.79 -19.84 30.91
N THR A 86 -2.46 -19.93 30.88
CA THR A 86 -1.61 -19.44 31.98
C THR A 86 -1.02 -18.10 31.57
N ILE A 87 -1.47 -17.05 32.25
CA ILE A 87 -0.85 -15.73 32.28
C ILE A 87 0.51 -15.87 32.98
N VAL A 88 1.59 -15.46 32.32
CA VAL A 88 2.86 -15.14 32.98
C VAL A 88 3.22 -13.71 32.60
N SER A 89 3.02 -12.82 33.57
CA SER A 89 3.59 -11.47 33.60
C SER A 89 5.11 -11.57 33.56
N VAL A 90 5.75 -10.77 32.71
CA VAL A 90 7.20 -10.54 32.79
C VAL A 90 7.42 -9.06 33.06
N GLU A 91 7.86 -8.82 34.29
CA GLU A 91 8.19 -7.55 34.89
C GLU A 91 9.48 -6.99 34.26
N ALA A 92 9.51 -5.68 34.01
CA ALA A 92 10.67 -4.98 33.48
C ALA A 92 11.77 -4.86 34.55
N GLY A 93 12.94 -5.43 34.27
CA GLY A 93 14.18 -5.22 35.03
C GLY A 93 15.09 -4.16 34.39
N PRO A 94 15.98 -3.52 35.16
CA PRO A 94 16.34 -2.11 34.96
C PRO A 94 17.49 -1.86 33.98
N THR A 95 17.46 -0.66 33.39
CA THR A 95 18.52 0.04 32.66
C THR A 95 19.83 0.11 33.45
N PRO A 96 21.01 -0.11 32.84
CA PRO A 96 22.28 0.28 33.44
C PRO A 96 22.59 1.77 33.20
N SER A 97 22.83 2.46 34.31
CA SER A 97 23.40 3.80 34.42
C SER A 97 24.81 3.87 33.83
N ALA A 98 25.11 5.00 33.20
CA ALA A 98 26.44 5.40 32.78
C ALA A 98 27.28 5.86 33.99
N THR A 99 28.49 5.31 34.10
CA THR A 99 29.49 5.72 35.09
C THR A 99 30.67 6.35 34.36
N ALA A 100 30.97 7.61 34.67
CA ALA A 100 32.21 8.30 34.28
C ALA A 100 33.43 7.73 35.03
N PRO A 101 34.67 7.97 34.54
CA PRO A 101 35.70 8.55 35.41
C PRO A 101 36.69 9.48 34.64
N PRO A 102 37.84 9.91 35.19
CA PRO A 102 38.06 11.23 35.80
C PRO A 102 39.10 12.12 35.07
N SER A 103 39.20 13.40 35.45
CA SER A 103 40.42 14.24 35.26
C SER A 103 41.17 14.32 36.60
N PRO A 104 42.52 14.48 36.61
CA PRO A 104 43.09 15.83 36.66
C PRO A 104 44.51 16.02 36.06
N ASP A 105 44.84 17.29 35.74
CA ASP A 105 46.01 18.06 36.20
C ASP A 105 46.73 18.98 35.16
N ALA A 106 47.03 20.17 35.68
CA ALA A 106 48.09 21.14 35.36
C ALA A 106 47.93 22.13 34.17
N MET A 107 47.57 23.37 34.54
CA MET A 107 48.01 24.63 33.90
C MET A 107 49.46 24.95 34.27
N PRO A 108 50.14 25.86 33.54
CA PRO A 108 50.24 27.29 33.94
C PRO A 108 50.15 28.22 32.70
N ALA A 109 50.20 29.55 32.73
CA ALA A 109 49.83 30.66 33.62
C ALA A 109 50.22 31.95 32.85
N GLY A 110 49.53 33.07 33.10
CA GLY A 110 49.92 34.45 32.73
C GLY A 110 48.97 35.10 31.72
N ALA A 111 48.42 36.31 31.88
CA ALA A 111 48.57 37.42 32.83
C ALA A 111 47.26 38.27 32.75
N ALA A 112 46.59 38.70 33.83
CA ALA A 112 46.70 40.01 34.52
C ALA A 112 46.58 41.24 33.57
N LEU A 113 45.78 42.31 33.74
CA LEU A 113 45.04 42.99 34.84
C LEU A 113 44.04 44.05 34.27
N GLU A 114 42.84 44.16 34.90
CA GLU A 114 41.96 45.31 35.29
C GLU A 114 41.58 46.56 34.39
N PRO A 115 40.82 47.62 34.85
CA PRO A 115 39.39 47.85 34.50
C PRO A 115 38.98 49.31 34.05
N THR A 116 37.72 49.47 33.58
CA THR A 116 36.77 50.66 33.44
C THR A 116 37.26 52.12 33.23
N PRO A 117 36.54 52.99 32.45
CA PRO A 117 35.29 53.68 32.92
C PRO A 117 34.24 54.07 31.81
N PRO A 118 33.09 54.72 32.14
CA PRO A 118 31.88 54.80 31.31
C PRO A 118 31.72 56.13 30.57
N ILE A 119 30.96 56.17 29.46
CA ILE A 119 30.58 57.43 28.80
C ILE A 119 29.13 57.40 28.26
N LEU A 120 28.35 58.34 28.81
CA LEU A 120 27.19 59.11 28.32
C LEU A 120 26.02 58.45 27.57
N ALA A 121 24.86 58.62 28.18
CA ALA A 121 23.54 58.60 27.57
C ALA A 121 23.40 59.63 26.45
N LEU A 122 22.75 59.22 25.36
CA LEU A 122 22.01 60.11 24.47
C LEU A 122 20.61 59.52 24.31
N ALA A 123 19.62 60.18 24.91
CA ALA A 123 18.22 59.93 24.65
C ALA A 123 17.92 60.41 23.23
N ALA A 124 17.47 59.50 22.37
CA ALA A 124 16.81 59.83 21.12
C ALA A 124 15.45 59.16 21.14
N ASP A 125 14.44 59.97 20.84
CA ASP A 125 13.02 59.67 20.91
C ASP A 125 12.66 58.34 20.25
N VAL A 126 12.06 57.44 21.04
CA VAL A 126 11.37 56.26 20.51
C VAL A 126 10.06 56.75 19.91
N ASP A 127 10.09 56.99 18.60
CA ASP A 127 8.88 57.00 17.79
C ASP A 127 8.24 55.62 17.92
N SER A 128 7.10 55.61 18.59
CA SER A 128 6.21 54.46 18.74
C SER A 128 5.63 54.08 17.38
N SER A 129 6.43 53.41 16.56
CA SER A 129 5.92 52.68 15.40
C SER A 129 5.11 51.50 15.92
N VAL A 130 3.80 51.61 15.81
CA VAL A 130 2.86 50.50 15.99
C VAL A 130 3.33 49.36 15.08
N SER A 131 3.90 48.32 15.68
CA SER A 131 4.20 47.07 14.98
C SER A 131 2.88 46.55 14.44
N GLU A 132 2.76 46.54 13.12
CA GLU A 132 1.69 45.82 12.44
C GLU A 132 1.71 44.36 12.96
N PRO A 133 0.58 43.79 13.38
CA PRO A 133 0.55 42.43 13.86
C PRO A 133 1.05 41.51 12.74
N ALA A 134 2.00 40.63 13.07
CA ALA A 134 2.51 39.65 12.14
C ALA A 134 1.34 38.92 11.45
N PRO A 135 1.40 38.67 10.14
CA PRO A 135 0.34 37.98 9.43
C PRO A 135 0.03 36.66 10.15
N PRO A 136 -1.26 36.25 10.22
CA PRO A 136 -1.63 35.03 10.93
C PRO A 136 -0.80 33.87 10.40
N VAL A 137 -0.05 33.23 11.30
CA VAL A 137 0.75 32.05 10.99
C VAL A 137 -0.19 31.02 10.37
N SER A 138 -0.01 30.72 9.08
CA SER A 138 -0.76 29.65 8.43
C SER A 138 -0.62 28.39 9.29
N PRO A 139 -1.73 27.68 9.59
CA PRO A 139 -1.64 26.45 10.37
C PRO A 139 -0.65 25.50 9.69
N GLN A 140 0.30 25.01 10.49
CA GLN A 140 1.28 24.05 10.03
C GLN A 140 0.58 22.72 9.74
N PRO A 141 0.91 22.02 8.64
CA PRO A 141 0.36 20.70 8.36
C PRO A 141 0.61 19.74 9.52
N LYS A 142 -0.42 18.98 9.91
CA LYS A 142 -0.36 17.94 10.95
C LYS A 142 -0.39 16.55 10.32
N ALA A 143 0.26 15.58 10.97
CA ALA A 143 0.15 14.18 10.61
C ALA A 143 -1.29 13.68 10.81
N ILE A 144 -1.86 13.10 9.75
CA ILE A 144 -3.17 12.46 9.74
C ILE A 144 -3.06 10.93 9.62
N GLY A 145 -1.90 10.42 9.20
CA GLY A 145 -1.60 9.00 9.17
C GLY A 145 -0.12 8.76 8.92
N GLU A 146 0.40 7.68 9.51
CA GLU A 146 1.81 7.31 9.44
C GLU A 146 1.93 5.82 9.14
N GLY A 147 2.97 5.47 8.41
CA GLY A 147 3.26 4.09 8.05
C GLY A 147 4.74 3.89 7.82
N SER A 148 5.24 2.73 8.22
CA SER A 148 6.65 2.38 8.08
C SER A 148 6.84 0.93 7.64
N ALA A 149 8.00 0.65 7.06
CA ALA A 149 8.46 -0.69 6.71
C ALA A 149 9.95 -0.83 7.01
N SER A 150 10.32 -1.80 7.84
CA SER A 150 11.72 -2.04 8.24
C SER A 150 12.57 -2.50 7.05
N THR A 151 13.74 -1.90 6.91
CA THR A 151 14.71 -2.19 5.84
C THR A 151 15.92 -2.99 6.35
N GLU A 152 15.91 -3.45 7.60
CA GLU A 152 17.06 -4.15 8.21
C GLU A 152 17.51 -5.40 7.44
N ALA A 153 16.56 -6.09 6.80
CA ALA A 153 16.82 -7.32 6.04
C ALA A 153 17.24 -7.07 4.58
N LEU A 154 17.45 -5.81 4.18
CA LEU A 154 17.62 -5.43 2.77
C LEU A 154 19.07 -5.13 2.39
N GLY A 155 19.45 -5.57 1.20
CA GLY A 155 20.74 -5.26 0.59
C GLY A 155 20.80 -3.86 -0.05
N PRO A 156 22.00 -3.39 -0.39
CA PRO A 156 22.24 -2.02 -0.86
C PRO A 156 21.45 -1.66 -2.13
N ALA A 157 21.28 -2.60 -3.07
CA ALA A 157 20.50 -2.36 -4.29
C ALA A 157 19.03 -2.01 -3.99
N SER A 158 18.43 -2.69 -3.00
CA SER A 158 17.07 -2.38 -2.55
C SER A 158 17.01 -1.01 -1.88
N ILE A 159 18.02 -0.65 -1.06
CA ILE A 159 18.09 0.68 -0.44
C ILE A 159 18.16 1.77 -1.51
N THR A 160 19.06 1.67 -2.49
CA THR A 160 19.18 2.63 -3.60
C THR A 160 17.86 2.78 -4.37
N ASN A 161 17.20 1.67 -4.68
CA ASN A 161 15.89 1.71 -5.35
C ASN A 161 14.82 2.41 -4.50
N MET A 162 14.82 2.19 -3.18
CA MET A 162 13.89 2.90 -2.29
C MET A 162 14.21 4.40 -2.20
N GLU A 163 15.48 4.82 -2.21
CA GLU A 163 15.86 6.24 -2.24
C GLU A 163 15.31 6.94 -3.49
N ILE A 164 15.42 6.28 -4.64
CA ILE A 164 14.86 6.76 -5.91
C ILE A 164 13.33 6.88 -5.79
N ALA A 165 12.65 5.83 -5.35
CA ALA A 165 11.19 5.86 -5.20
C ALA A 165 10.72 6.94 -4.20
N VAL A 166 11.41 7.07 -3.06
CA VAL A 166 11.15 8.13 -2.06
C VAL A 166 11.30 9.52 -2.71
N SER A 167 12.29 9.73 -3.57
CA SER A 167 12.49 11.03 -4.25
C SER A 167 11.34 11.41 -5.19
N PHE A 168 10.61 10.43 -5.74
CA PHE A 168 9.42 10.68 -6.56
C PHE A 168 8.16 10.92 -5.72
N LEU A 169 8.11 10.36 -4.51
CA LEU A 169 6.94 10.45 -3.64
C LEU A 169 6.97 11.65 -2.69
N ASP A 170 8.15 12.02 -2.16
CA ASP A 170 8.24 13.07 -1.14
C ASP A 170 7.75 14.42 -1.69
N GLY A 171 6.78 15.01 -1.00
CA GLY A 171 6.17 16.28 -1.37
C GLY A 171 4.97 16.18 -2.32
N VAL A 172 4.58 14.98 -2.77
CA VAL A 172 3.40 14.83 -3.62
C VAL A 172 2.13 15.27 -2.89
N VAL A 173 1.32 16.10 -3.56
CA VAL A 173 0.03 16.57 -3.05
C VAL A 173 -1.11 15.83 -3.75
N ILE A 174 -1.94 15.14 -2.97
CA ILE A 174 -3.17 14.50 -3.44
C ILE A 174 -4.33 15.47 -3.18
N THR A 175 -4.84 16.09 -4.24
CA THR A 175 -5.96 17.04 -4.12
C THR A 175 -7.26 16.32 -3.73
N PRO A 176 -8.23 17.02 -3.12
CA PRO A 176 -9.55 16.45 -2.81
C PRO A 176 -10.16 15.73 -4.02
N GLY A 177 -10.65 14.52 -3.78
CA GLY A 177 -11.28 13.65 -4.78
C GLY A 177 -10.35 12.90 -5.74
N ALA A 178 -9.04 13.20 -5.73
CA ALA A 178 -8.06 12.58 -6.63
C ALA A 178 -7.51 11.24 -6.11
N SER A 179 -7.06 10.40 -7.03
CA SER A 179 -6.36 9.15 -6.71
C SER A 179 -4.87 9.28 -7.02
N LEU A 180 -4.04 8.68 -6.16
CA LEU A 180 -2.60 8.50 -6.37
C LEU A 180 -2.32 7.03 -6.67
N SER A 181 -1.69 6.76 -7.81
CA SER A 181 -1.11 5.45 -8.12
C SER A 181 0.35 5.45 -7.70
N PHE A 182 0.74 4.50 -6.85
CA PHE A 182 2.15 4.33 -6.50
C PHE A 182 2.98 4.00 -7.72
N ASP A 183 2.53 3.04 -8.53
CA ASP A 183 3.25 2.55 -9.70
C ASP A 183 3.54 3.66 -10.73
N ASP A 184 2.55 4.51 -11.00
CA ASP A 184 2.72 5.65 -11.92
C ASP A 184 3.62 6.73 -11.31
N THR A 185 3.45 7.03 -10.02
CA THR A 185 4.21 8.10 -9.33
C THR A 185 5.67 7.73 -9.17
N ALA A 186 5.93 6.50 -8.70
CA ALA A 186 7.26 5.95 -8.54
C ALA A 186 7.87 5.48 -9.87
N ARG A 187 7.12 5.47 -10.98
CA ARG A 187 7.58 5.05 -12.31
C ARG A 187 8.03 3.58 -12.35
N THR A 188 7.38 2.71 -11.58
CA THR A 188 7.83 1.31 -11.43
C THR A 188 7.22 0.35 -12.45
N TRP A 189 6.31 0.82 -13.31
CA TRP A 189 5.58 0.00 -14.28
C TRP A 189 6.45 -0.44 -15.46
N ASN A 190 7.55 0.28 -15.72
CA ASN A 190 8.51 -0.02 -16.77
C ASN A 190 9.86 -0.49 -16.21
N PHE A 191 9.83 -1.41 -15.24
CA PHE A 191 11.03 -1.92 -14.59
C PHE A 191 12.07 -2.48 -15.58
N GLU A 192 11.67 -2.95 -16.76
CA GLU A 192 12.64 -3.44 -17.75
C GLU A 192 13.48 -2.30 -18.37
N GLU A 193 12.89 -1.11 -18.52
CA GLU A 193 13.47 -0.01 -19.30
C GLU A 193 13.74 1.28 -18.52
N ASP A 194 13.19 1.47 -17.30
CA ASP A 194 13.46 2.67 -16.51
C ASP A 194 14.92 2.64 -16.01
N PRO A 195 15.80 3.49 -16.56
CA PRO A 195 17.23 3.44 -16.26
C PRO A 195 17.55 4.04 -14.88
N SER A 196 16.58 4.65 -14.20
CA SER A 196 16.80 5.20 -12.87
C SER A 196 16.99 4.11 -11.82
N TYR A 197 16.27 3.00 -11.94
CA TYR A 197 16.33 1.89 -11.00
C TYR A 197 17.48 0.92 -11.30
N VAL A 198 18.06 0.37 -10.24
CA VAL A 198 19.10 -0.67 -10.31
C VAL A 198 18.51 -2.07 -10.16
N MET A 199 19.24 -3.10 -10.62
CA MET A 199 18.85 -4.49 -10.46
C MET A 199 18.85 -4.88 -8.97
N GLY A 200 17.70 -5.31 -8.48
CA GLY A 200 17.49 -5.84 -7.13
C GLY A 200 16.71 -7.14 -7.16
N VAL A 201 16.20 -7.56 -6.01
CA VAL A 201 15.38 -8.78 -5.86
C VAL A 201 13.91 -8.39 -5.67
N ALA A 202 13.01 -9.07 -6.36
CA ALA A 202 11.56 -8.91 -6.24
C ALA A 202 10.86 -10.26 -6.10
N THR A 203 9.63 -10.26 -5.58
CA THR A 203 8.78 -11.45 -5.50
C THR A 203 8.00 -11.66 -6.80
N SER A 204 7.92 -12.89 -7.31
CA SER A 204 7.11 -13.29 -8.45
C SER A 204 6.14 -14.42 -8.08
N LEU A 205 5.44 -15.03 -9.04
CA LEU A 205 4.68 -16.25 -8.78
C LEU A 205 5.58 -17.48 -8.50
N TYR A 206 6.83 -17.46 -8.97
CA TYR A 206 7.73 -18.62 -9.00
C TYR A 206 8.88 -18.54 -7.99
N GLY A 207 8.88 -17.52 -7.15
CA GLY A 207 9.91 -17.25 -6.15
C GLY A 207 10.48 -15.86 -6.31
N LEU A 208 11.68 -15.68 -5.77
CA LEU A 208 12.46 -14.46 -5.91
C LEU A 208 13.07 -14.38 -7.31
N VAL A 209 12.91 -13.23 -7.97
CA VAL A 209 13.47 -12.97 -9.30
C VAL A 209 14.29 -11.68 -9.27
N PRO A 210 15.37 -11.60 -10.07
CA PRO A 210 16.06 -10.34 -10.28
C PRO A 210 15.15 -9.40 -11.07
N MET A 211 14.98 -8.17 -10.59
CA MET A 211 14.17 -7.15 -11.22
C MET A 211 14.74 -5.77 -10.94
N ARG A 212 14.75 -4.90 -11.94
CA ARG A 212 15.03 -3.48 -11.74
C ARG A 212 13.96 -2.89 -10.80
N GLY A 213 14.36 -2.11 -9.82
CA GLY A 213 13.44 -1.61 -8.80
C GLY A 213 13.06 -2.65 -7.74
N GLY A 214 13.77 -3.78 -7.65
CA GLY A 214 13.63 -4.69 -6.51
C GLY A 214 13.80 -3.93 -5.18
N GLY A 215 12.87 -4.12 -4.23
CA GLY A 215 12.83 -3.42 -2.95
C GLY A 215 11.85 -2.24 -2.85
N VAL A 216 11.39 -1.66 -3.96
CA VAL A 216 10.50 -0.46 -3.91
C VAL A 216 9.12 -0.72 -3.27
N CYS A 217 8.69 -1.98 -3.17
CA CYS A 217 7.42 -2.35 -2.52
C CYS A 217 7.40 -2.05 -1.02
N TRP A 218 8.56 -1.86 -0.36
CA TRP A 218 8.61 -1.36 1.01
C TRP A 218 8.06 0.06 1.11
N VAL A 219 8.30 0.90 0.11
CA VAL A 219 7.77 2.26 0.04
C VAL A 219 6.26 2.22 -0.18
N SER A 220 5.78 1.38 -1.10
CA SER A 220 4.34 1.17 -1.30
C SER A 220 3.65 0.64 -0.04
N THR A 221 4.29 -0.29 0.67
CA THR A 221 3.79 -0.83 1.94
C THR A 221 3.70 0.25 3.02
N ALA A 222 4.73 1.07 3.19
CA ALA A 222 4.71 2.18 4.13
C ALA A 222 3.60 3.20 3.79
N LEU A 223 3.45 3.55 2.50
CA LEU A 223 2.38 4.42 2.02
C LEU A 223 0.99 3.84 2.30
N TRP A 224 0.80 2.54 2.04
CA TRP A 224 -0.49 1.91 2.29
C TRP A 224 -0.84 1.88 3.77
N ARG A 225 0.13 1.61 4.66
CA ARG A 225 -0.07 1.68 6.11
C ARG A 225 -0.46 3.08 6.56
N ALA A 226 0.21 4.12 6.05
CA ALA A 226 -0.14 5.51 6.35
C ALA A 226 -1.56 5.84 5.85
N THR A 227 -1.94 5.32 4.69
CA THR A 227 -3.29 5.45 4.11
C THR A 227 -4.35 4.79 4.99
N LEU A 228 -4.06 3.58 5.48
CA LEU A 228 -4.95 2.86 6.39
C LEU A 228 -5.13 3.63 7.71
N ALA A 229 -4.03 4.11 8.30
CA ALA A 229 -4.03 4.91 9.52
C ALA A 229 -4.82 6.22 9.36
N ALA A 230 -4.73 6.86 8.18
CA ALA A 230 -5.46 8.09 7.89
C ALA A 230 -6.96 7.90 7.59
N GLY A 231 -7.47 6.66 7.51
CA GLY A 231 -8.89 6.45 7.14
C GLY A 231 -9.20 6.80 5.68
N LEU A 232 -8.17 6.82 4.83
CA LEU A 232 -8.33 7.09 3.41
C LEU A 232 -8.72 5.83 2.65
N ARG A 233 -9.47 6.03 1.56
CA ARG A 233 -9.91 4.93 0.72
C ARG A 233 -8.75 4.30 -0.06
N THR A 234 -8.61 2.99 0.06
CA THR A 234 -7.82 2.18 -0.88
C THR A 234 -8.71 1.79 -2.06
N GLU A 235 -8.38 2.24 -3.28
CA GLU A 235 -9.11 1.85 -4.49
C GLU A 235 -8.60 0.52 -5.05
N PHE A 236 -7.29 0.30 -4.94
CA PHE A 236 -6.65 -0.94 -5.35
C PHE A 236 -5.41 -1.21 -4.53
N ARG A 237 -5.21 -2.48 -4.21
CA ARG A 237 -4.05 -2.98 -3.49
C ARG A 237 -3.85 -4.42 -3.91
N GLU A 238 -2.62 -4.76 -4.25
CA GLU A 238 -2.19 -6.15 -4.41
C GLU A 238 -1.20 -6.52 -3.29
N ASN A 239 -1.41 -7.67 -2.65
CA ASN A 239 -0.46 -8.25 -1.70
C ASN A 239 0.67 -8.99 -2.43
N HIS A 240 1.81 -9.20 -1.77
CA HIS A 240 2.89 -9.98 -2.37
C HIS A 240 2.44 -11.43 -2.59
N TYR A 241 2.91 -12.06 -3.68
CA TYR A 241 2.55 -13.45 -3.97
C TYR A 241 2.83 -14.39 -2.82
N GLY A 242 3.93 -14.20 -2.10
CA GLY A 242 4.07 -14.87 -0.82
C GLY A 242 4.75 -14.01 0.23
N LEU A 243 4.76 -14.55 1.44
CA LEU A 243 4.95 -13.78 2.66
C LEU A 243 6.40 -13.29 2.78
N ILE A 244 6.56 -11.96 2.86
CA ILE A 244 7.80 -11.32 3.24
C ILE A 244 7.77 -11.12 4.76
N SER A 245 8.56 -11.90 5.49
CA SER A 245 8.50 -11.96 6.95
C SER A 245 8.70 -10.60 7.63
N SER A 246 9.60 -9.76 7.11
CA SER A 246 9.87 -8.42 7.66
C SER A 246 8.75 -7.40 7.41
N LEU A 247 7.86 -7.65 6.44
CA LEU A 247 6.64 -6.85 6.26
C LEU A 247 5.47 -7.42 7.05
N GLY A 248 5.50 -8.72 7.38
CA GLY A 248 4.38 -9.40 8.02
C GLY A 248 3.20 -9.62 7.06
N PRO A 249 2.21 -10.43 7.46
CA PRO A 249 1.05 -10.71 6.62
C PRO A 249 0.04 -9.54 6.65
N GLY A 250 -0.88 -9.55 5.68
CA GLY A 250 -2.06 -8.70 5.51
C GLY A 250 -1.87 -7.18 5.40
N LEU A 251 -0.70 -6.65 5.77
CA LEU A 251 -0.39 -5.22 5.85
C LEU A 251 0.73 -4.81 4.86
N ASP A 252 0.90 -5.54 3.75
CA ASP A 252 2.00 -5.41 2.77
C ASP A 252 1.50 -5.07 1.36
N ALA A 253 1.89 -3.97 0.74
CA ALA A 253 1.47 -3.65 -0.64
C ALA A 253 2.62 -3.84 -1.63
N THR A 254 2.34 -4.45 -2.78
CA THR A 254 3.27 -4.42 -3.92
C THR A 254 3.27 -3.03 -4.56
N ASN A 255 4.00 -2.85 -5.66
CA ASN A 255 4.00 -1.58 -6.40
C ASN A 255 2.59 -1.22 -6.95
N THR A 256 1.69 -2.20 -7.06
CA THR A 256 0.32 -1.97 -7.52
C THR A 256 -0.58 -1.53 -6.38
N LEU A 257 -0.50 -0.23 -6.08
CA LEU A 257 -1.29 0.45 -5.07
C LEU A 257 -1.95 1.70 -5.66
N VAL A 258 -3.24 1.87 -5.40
CA VAL A 258 -4.01 3.08 -5.73
C VAL A 258 -4.80 3.51 -4.50
N ILE A 259 -4.49 4.70 -4.02
CA ILE A 259 -5.18 5.33 -2.88
C ILE A 259 -5.96 6.54 -3.38
N ARG A 260 -7.05 6.89 -2.69
CA ARG A 260 -7.85 8.07 -3.02
C ARG A 260 -7.91 9.01 -1.84
N ASN A 261 -7.67 10.29 -2.11
CA ASN A 261 -8.09 11.35 -1.20
C ASN A 261 -9.59 11.54 -1.37
N ASP A 262 -10.38 10.84 -0.57
CA ASP A 262 -11.84 10.97 -0.50
C ASP A 262 -12.28 11.94 0.61
N SER A 263 -11.38 12.83 1.05
CA SER A 263 -11.68 13.99 1.89
C SER A 263 -11.83 15.27 1.05
N ASP A 264 -12.19 16.35 1.72
CA ASP A 264 -12.28 17.71 1.20
C ASP A 264 -11.00 18.54 1.41
N VAL A 265 -9.99 17.97 2.09
CA VAL A 265 -8.72 18.66 2.37
C VAL A 265 -7.57 18.11 1.51
N PRO A 266 -6.66 18.95 1.00
CA PRO A 266 -5.46 18.47 0.33
C PRO A 266 -4.53 17.70 1.28
N ILE A 267 -3.94 16.61 0.79
CA ILE A 267 -3.03 15.76 1.57
C ILE A 267 -1.64 15.80 0.95
N THR A 268 -0.64 16.15 1.74
CA THR A 268 0.78 16.12 1.33
C THR A 268 1.42 14.84 1.84
N LEU A 269 2.05 14.08 0.94
CA LEU A 269 2.81 12.88 1.26
C LEU A 269 4.25 13.29 1.58
N ARG A 270 4.74 12.89 2.76
CA ARG A 270 6.17 12.96 3.09
C ARG A 270 6.74 11.57 3.17
N ALA A 271 7.82 11.30 2.44
CA ALA A 271 8.48 10.00 2.41
C ALA A 271 9.95 10.16 2.76
N SER A 272 10.50 9.22 3.53
CA SER A 272 11.92 9.23 3.91
C SER A 272 12.46 7.84 4.17
N LEU A 273 13.77 7.68 4.03
CA LEU A 273 14.53 6.56 4.55
C LEU A 273 15.31 7.04 5.76
N SER A 274 14.97 6.53 6.93
CA SER A 274 15.61 6.90 8.18
C SER A 274 15.41 5.83 9.24
N ASN A 275 16.36 5.71 10.18
CA ASN A 275 16.28 4.79 11.31
C ASN A 275 16.05 3.32 10.91
N GLY A 276 16.65 2.87 9.80
CA GLY A 276 16.50 1.50 9.32
C GLY A 276 15.10 1.16 8.80
N ALA A 277 14.32 2.17 8.38
CA ALA A 277 13.00 1.98 7.79
C ALA A 277 12.72 2.98 6.65
N VAL A 278 11.80 2.62 5.77
CA VAL A 278 11.06 3.61 4.98
C VAL A 278 9.90 4.12 5.82
N ASN A 279 9.74 5.43 5.89
CA ASN A 279 8.68 6.10 6.64
C ASN A 279 7.87 6.98 5.69
N VAL A 280 6.54 6.87 5.77
CA VAL A 280 5.59 7.71 5.05
C VAL A 280 4.64 8.37 6.04
N VAL A 281 4.53 9.69 5.94
CA VAL A 281 3.62 10.51 6.74
C VAL A 281 2.69 11.26 5.79
N LEU A 282 1.39 11.15 6.02
CA LEU A 282 0.37 11.93 5.33
C LEU A 282 0.07 13.16 6.19
N LEU A 283 0.20 14.34 5.58
CA LEU A 283 0.00 15.63 6.25
C LEU A 283 -1.21 16.36 5.68
N ALA A 284 -2.02 16.97 6.54
CA ALA A 284 -3.09 17.89 6.15
C ALA A 284 -3.06 19.14 7.05
N LYS A 285 -3.47 20.29 6.50
CA LYS A 285 -3.58 21.54 7.29
C LYS A 285 -4.74 21.51 8.29
N GLU A 286 -5.79 20.79 7.91
CA GLU A 286 -7.01 20.62 8.68
C GLU A 286 -7.16 19.12 9.01
N PRO A 287 -7.73 18.77 10.18
CA PRO A 287 -8.02 17.38 10.49
C PRO A 287 -9.05 16.82 9.51
N LEU A 288 -8.97 15.52 9.23
CA LEU A 288 -10.02 14.86 8.48
C LEU A 288 -11.30 14.76 9.32
N ASN A 289 -12.45 14.77 8.66
CA ASN A 289 -13.76 14.54 9.27
C ASN A 289 -14.05 13.08 9.63
N ARG A 290 -13.00 12.33 9.97
CA ARG A 290 -13.03 10.89 10.23
C ARG A 290 -11.88 10.46 11.11
N THR A 291 -12.07 9.32 11.76
CA THR A 291 -11.00 8.55 12.41
C THR A 291 -10.99 7.13 11.85
N ALA A 292 -9.85 6.45 11.91
CA ALA A 292 -9.74 5.07 11.50
C ALA A 292 -8.97 4.21 12.50
N THR A 293 -9.41 2.96 12.63
CA THR A 293 -8.71 1.91 13.36
C THR A 293 -8.38 0.78 12.39
N VAL A 294 -7.11 0.35 12.42
CA VAL A 294 -6.67 -0.83 11.66
C VAL A 294 -6.72 -2.05 12.57
N ARG A 295 -7.39 -3.11 12.14
CA ARG A 295 -7.46 -4.40 12.85
C ARG A 295 -6.87 -5.53 12.02
N GLY A 296 -6.49 -6.60 12.72
CA GLY A 296 -5.85 -7.75 12.11
C GLY A 296 -4.36 -7.49 11.82
N PRO A 297 -3.76 -8.26 10.90
CA PRO A 297 -4.40 -9.27 10.05
C PRO A 297 -4.87 -10.50 10.84
N GLU A 298 -6.07 -10.98 10.55
CA GLU A 298 -6.60 -12.24 11.07
C GLU A 298 -6.25 -13.37 10.09
N TRP A 299 -5.71 -14.48 10.60
CA TRP A 299 -5.47 -15.66 9.77
C TRP A 299 -6.78 -16.41 9.51
N THR A 300 -7.08 -16.65 8.24
CA THR A 300 -8.33 -17.32 7.80
C THR A 300 -8.10 -18.70 7.19
N GLY A 301 -6.86 -19.19 7.20
CA GLY A 301 -6.50 -20.54 6.74
C GLY A 301 -5.72 -20.59 5.42
N GLY A 302 -4.86 -21.61 5.27
CA GLY A 302 -4.19 -21.92 4.01
C GLY A 302 -3.26 -20.83 3.44
N GLY A 303 -2.71 -19.95 4.28
CA GLY A 303 -1.91 -18.79 3.85
C GLY A 303 -2.74 -17.52 3.61
N SER A 304 -4.04 -17.56 3.92
CA SER A 304 -4.96 -16.43 3.80
C SER A 304 -5.01 -15.61 5.09
N TYR A 305 -5.08 -14.30 4.93
CA TYR A 305 -5.22 -13.31 5.99
C TYR A 305 -6.20 -12.23 5.59
N VAL A 306 -6.85 -11.58 6.56
CA VAL A 306 -7.70 -10.40 6.31
C VAL A 306 -7.31 -9.29 7.28
N ALA A 307 -6.94 -8.13 6.75
CA ALA A 307 -6.82 -6.90 7.52
C ALA A 307 -8.09 -6.04 7.35
N TYR A 308 -8.42 -5.26 8.37
CA TYR A 308 -9.61 -4.41 8.36
C TYR A 308 -9.24 -2.96 8.65
N GLN A 309 -9.97 -2.03 8.03
CA GLN A 309 -9.96 -0.62 8.40
C GLN A 309 -11.39 -0.21 8.77
N ASP A 310 -11.61 0.08 10.04
CA ASP A 310 -12.87 0.64 10.52
C ASP A 310 -12.74 2.16 10.53
N THR A 311 -13.60 2.84 9.77
CA THR A 311 -13.62 4.29 9.68
C THR A 311 -14.92 4.82 10.28
N VAL A 312 -14.82 5.86 11.09
CA VAL A 312 -15.95 6.57 11.71
C VAL A 312 -15.87 8.03 11.33
N TRP A 313 -16.93 8.57 10.71
CA TRP A 313 -17.03 9.98 10.34
C TRP A 313 -17.71 10.78 11.45
N ASP A 314 -17.46 12.09 11.48
CA ASP A 314 -18.02 13.00 12.49
C ASP A 314 -19.56 13.05 12.48
N ASP A 315 -20.18 12.73 11.35
CA ASP A 315 -21.63 12.62 11.20
C ASP A 315 -22.23 11.28 11.69
N GLY A 316 -21.39 10.43 12.27
CA GLY A 316 -21.77 9.13 12.83
C GLY A 316 -21.82 7.99 11.80
N ARG A 317 -21.54 8.25 10.51
CA ARG A 317 -21.37 7.16 9.54
C ARG A 317 -20.19 6.28 9.94
N THR A 318 -20.31 4.98 9.66
CA THR A 318 -19.25 4.01 9.87
C THR A 318 -19.06 3.13 8.63
N MET A 319 -17.83 2.66 8.41
CA MET A 319 -17.51 1.75 7.32
C MET A 319 -16.35 0.84 7.73
N THR A 320 -16.52 -0.46 7.54
CA THR A 320 -15.43 -1.43 7.62
C THR A 320 -15.01 -1.82 6.21
N SER A 321 -13.73 -1.59 5.89
CA SER A 321 -13.11 -2.09 4.66
C SER A 321 -12.30 -3.34 4.96
N GLU A 322 -12.43 -4.36 4.13
CA GLU A 322 -11.70 -5.62 4.25
C GLU A 322 -10.60 -5.72 3.18
N PHE A 323 -9.43 -6.18 3.60
CA PHE A 323 -8.26 -6.35 2.75
C PHE A 323 -7.75 -7.79 2.85
N PRO A 324 -8.35 -8.72 2.07
CA PRO A 324 -7.87 -10.08 2.02
C PRO A 324 -6.48 -10.10 1.38
N SER A 325 -5.61 -10.95 1.92
CA SER A 325 -4.30 -11.25 1.39
C SER A 325 -4.11 -12.75 1.36
N TYR A 326 -3.52 -13.25 0.28
CA TYR A 326 -3.25 -14.67 0.12
C TYR A 326 -1.79 -14.86 -0.27
N TYR A 327 -1.06 -15.56 0.59
CA TYR A 327 0.35 -15.85 0.38
C TYR A 327 0.51 -17.30 -0.03
N ARG A 328 1.13 -17.49 -1.18
CA ARG A 328 1.56 -18.77 -1.72
C ARG A 328 3.04 -18.68 -2.07
N TRP A 329 3.79 -19.62 -1.53
CA TRP A 329 5.12 -20.00 -2.00
C TRP A 329 5.18 -21.51 -2.02
#